data_AF-A0A0M8TKU3-F1
#
_entry.id   AF-A0A0M8TKU3-F1
#
_cell.length_a   1.000
_cell.length_b   1.000
_cell.length_c   1.000
_cell.angle_alpha   90.00
_cell.angle_beta   90.00
_cell.angle_gamma   90.00
#
_symmetry.space_group_name_H-M   'P 1'
#
loop_
_entity.id
_entity.type
_entity.pdbx_description
1 polymer ?
#
loop_
_entity_poly.entity_id
_entity_poly.type
_entity_poly.pdbx_seq_one_letter_code
_entity_poly.pdbx_strand_id
1 'polypeptide(L)'
;MRNGSGVQRAVVWAAGGLLLTATSACGAEHGRGGDAGSADKAVPARSAPADPTRVPDVGDRLQRRIPAESRQVVAVYGDGKNSATATVVLYTKDGSSWVRTRSWPAHNGKKGWTTDHHEGDKRSPVGVFTLSDAGGVLQDPGAGLPYTRSAAFAAPRWWAKPYWHDFDYVIAIDYNRVKGTPPNDPTRPEGASKGGGIWLHMDHGSGTSACVSLSKPAMRYLLRTLDPNRHPVVVMGDRADLKA
;
A
#
# COMPACT_ATOMS: atom_id res chain seq x y z
N MET A 1 -12.90 37.91 -50.99
CA MET A 1 -14.29 37.44 -50.84
C MET A 1 -14.36 36.47 -49.66
N ARG A 2 -15.10 36.88 -48.61
CA ARG A 2 -15.81 36.15 -47.52
C ARG A 2 -15.47 34.66 -47.29
N ASN A 3 -14.92 34.28 -46.13
CA ASN A 3 -15.53 34.06 -44.79
C ASN A 3 -16.38 32.78 -44.66
N GLY A 4 -16.14 31.99 -43.60
CA GLY A 4 -17.16 31.07 -43.06
C GLY A 4 -16.66 29.92 -42.19
N SER A 5 -16.43 30.19 -40.90
CA SER A 5 -16.32 29.23 -39.79
C SER A 5 -17.69 28.65 -39.37
N GLY A 6 -17.73 27.45 -38.78
CA GLY A 6 -18.91 27.02 -38.00
C GLY A 6 -18.90 25.57 -37.51
N VAL A 7 -18.75 25.40 -36.19
CA VAL A 7 -19.02 24.18 -35.41
C VAL A 7 -20.40 24.34 -34.76
N GLN A 8 -21.22 23.29 -34.65
CA GLN A 8 -21.85 22.84 -33.37
C GLN A 8 -22.87 21.70 -33.54
N ARG A 9 -22.88 20.83 -32.52
CA ARG A 9 -23.84 19.76 -32.21
C ARG A 9 -25.00 20.33 -31.38
N ALA A 10 -26.20 19.74 -31.48
CA ALA A 10 -27.26 19.88 -30.46
C ALA A 10 -28.07 18.58 -30.29
N VAL A 11 -28.47 18.35 -29.04
CA VAL A 11 -29.09 17.17 -28.42
C VAL A 11 -30.61 17.39 -28.27
N VAL A 12 -31.37 16.30 -28.23
CA VAL A 12 -32.84 16.23 -28.15
C VAL A 12 -33.36 16.31 -26.69
N TRP A 13 -34.57 16.86 -26.56
CA TRP A 13 -35.39 17.21 -25.39
C TRP A 13 -36.04 16.05 -24.61
N ALA A 14 -36.41 16.33 -23.33
CA ALA A 14 -37.75 16.22 -22.69
C ALA A 14 -37.63 15.94 -21.16
N ALA A 15 -38.60 16.17 -20.26
CA ALA A 15 -39.63 17.17 -19.96
C ALA A 15 -40.37 16.69 -18.67
N GLY A 16 -40.82 17.60 -17.78
CA GLY A 16 -41.83 17.40 -16.70
C GLY A 16 -41.30 16.89 -15.34
N GLY A 17 -41.72 17.30 -14.14
CA GLY A 17 -42.80 18.15 -13.59
C GLY A 17 -43.12 17.62 -12.17
N LEU A 18 -42.71 18.28 -11.08
CA LEU A 18 -43.48 19.08 -10.10
C LEU A 18 -44.32 18.35 -8.99
N LEU A 19 -43.92 18.63 -7.72
CA LEU A 19 -44.63 18.83 -6.42
C LEU A 19 -45.38 17.74 -5.56
N LEU A 20 -44.91 17.65 -4.29
CA LEU A 20 -45.48 17.47 -2.92
C LEU A 20 -47.02 17.23 -2.73
N THR A 21 -47.54 16.37 -1.83
CA THR A 21 -47.66 16.50 -0.34
C THR A 21 -48.42 15.29 0.27
N ALA A 22 -48.39 15.14 1.61
CA ALA A 22 -48.89 14.03 2.44
C ALA A 22 -50.36 14.13 2.91
N THR A 23 -50.99 13.00 3.28
CA THR A 23 -52.04 12.89 4.34
C THR A 23 -52.10 11.47 4.96
N SER A 24 -52.43 11.44 6.26
CA SER A 24 -52.64 10.27 7.13
C SER A 24 -53.99 9.56 6.92
N ALA A 25 -54.09 8.27 7.25
CA ALA A 25 -55.33 7.65 7.71
C ALA A 25 -55.07 6.37 8.56
N CYS A 26 -55.77 6.27 9.69
CA CYS A 26 -55.79 5.14 10.61
C CYS A 26 -56.61 3.97 10.07
N GLY A 27 -56.27 2.74 10.48
CA GLY A 27 -57.12 1.56 10.34
C GLY A 27 -56.59 0.42 11.22
N ALA A 28 -57.41 -0.03 12.17
CA ALA A 28 -57.15 -1.15 13.07
C ALA A 28 -58.08 -2.34 12.74
N GLU A 29 -57.79 -3.48 13.39
CA GLU A 29 -58.54 -4.76 13.46
C GLU A 29 -58.22 -5.78 12.35
N HIS A 30 -58.21 -7.11 12.57
CA HIS A 30 -57.91 -8.03 13.69
C HIS A 30 -57.92 -9.42 13.02
N GLY A 31 -56.96 -10.31 13.29
CA GLY A 31 -56.96 -11.66 12.70
C GLY A 31 -55.89 -12.57 13.31
N ARG A 32 -56.33 -13.58 14.07
CA ARG A 32 -55.54 -14.57 14.82
C ARG A 32 -55.11 -15.77 13.96
N GLY A 33 -53.98 -16.38 14.36
CA GLY A 33 -53.57 -17.77 14.10
C GLY A 33 -52.43 -17.86 13.07
N GLY A 34 -51.32 -18.55 13.26
CA GLY A 34 -50.81 -19.45 14.31
C GLY A 34 -49.47 -20.02 13.81
N ASP A 35 -48.70 -20.58 14.75
CA ASP A 35 -47.53 -21.46 14.62
C ASP A 35 -46.10 -20.92 14.30
N ALA A 36 -45.29 -21.05 15.35
CA ALA A 36 -44.00 -21.76 15.44
C ALA A 36 -42.93 -21.51 14.37
N GLY A 37 -41.89 -20.79 14.82
CA GLY A 37 -40.58 -20.76 14.20
C GLY A 37 -39.69 -19.77 14.93
N SER A 38 -39.13 -20.17 16.08
CA SER A 38 -38.06 -19.40 16.74
C SER A 38 -36.86 -19.33 15.81
N ALA A 39 -36.79 -18.27 15.02
CA ALA A 39 -35.58 -17.87 14.35
C ALA A 39 -34.62 -17.36 15.43
N ASP A 40 -33.70 -18.22 15.85
CA ASP A 40 -32.51 -17.82 16.57
C ASP A 40 -31.82 -16.73 15.73
N LYS A 41 -31.99 -15.48 16.16
CA LYS A 41 -31.21 -14.36 15.65
C LYS A 41 -29.77 -14.65 16.01
N ALA A 42 -29.00 -15.16 15.06
CA ALA A 42 -27.56 -15.24 15.15
C ALA A 42 -27.02 -13.85 15.48
N VAL A 43 -26.65 -13.67 16.75
CA VAL A 43 -25.87 -12.53 17.19
C VAL A 43 -24.58 -12.54 16.37
N PRO A 44 -24.21 -11.44 15.68
CA PRO A 44 -22.95 -11.39 14.98
C PRO A 44 -21.85 -11.63 16.01
N ALA A 45 -21.03 -12.65 15.78
CA ALA A 45 -19.89 -12.95 16.63
C ALA A 45 -19.08 -11.67 16.81
N ARG A 46 -18.99 -11.16 18.05
CA ARG A 46 -18.11 -10.05 18.38
C ARG A 46 -16.71 -10.49 17.98
N SER A 47 -16.14 -9.83 16.98
CA SER A 47 -14.74 -9.99 16.61
C SER A 47 -13.91 -9.91 17.89
N ALA A 48 -13.11 -10.94 18.17
CA ALA A 48 -12.20 -10.94 19.30
C ALA A 48 -11.36 -9.64 19.28
N PRO A 49 -11.05 -9.04 20.44
CA PRO A 49 -10.18 -7.88 20.48
C PRO A 49 -8.88 -8.19 19.73
N ALA A 50 -8.43 -7.28 18.87
CA ALA A 50 -7.16 -7.44 18.18
C ALA A 50 -6.03 -7.56 19.22
N ASP A 51 -5.22 -8.60 19.12
CA ASP A 51 -4.04 -8.79 19.97
C ASP A 51 -3.05 -7.63 19.72
N PRO A 52 -2.85 -6.74 20.71
CA PRO A 52 -2.02 -5.56 20.51
C PRO A 52 -0.55 -5.93 20.33
N THR A 53 -0.12 -7.13 20.71
CA THR A 53 1.27 -7.59 20.56
C THR A 53 1.62 -8.02 19.14
N ARG A 54 0.61 -8.06 18.25
CA ARG A 54 0.71 -8.51 16.87
C ARG A 54 0.42 -7.38 15.89
N VAL A 55 1.17 -7.33 14.79
CA VAL A 55 0.83 -6.43 13.68
C VAL A 55 -0.55 -6.82 13.11
N PRO A 56 -1.54 -5.91 13.04
CA PRO A 56 -2.88 -6.26 12.58
C PRO A 56 -2.91 -6.86 11.17
N ASP A 57 -3.85 -7.80 10.94
CA ASP A 57 -4.05 -8.50 9.66
C ASP A 57 -2.83 -9.25 9.11
N VAL A 58 -1.83 -9.54 9.96
CA VAL A 58 -0.68 -10.39 9.61
C VAL A 58 -0.80 -11.72 10.36
N GLY A 59 -0.91 -12.79 9.58
CA GLY A 59 -1.02 -14.18 10.02
C GLY A 59 0.27 -14.72 10.64
N ASP A 60 0.12 -15.85 11.30
CA ASP A 60 1.17 -16.54 12.06
C ASP A 60 2.46 -16.76 11.26
N ARG A 61 2.33 -17.11 9.97
CA ARG A 61 3.44 -17.37 9.05
C ARG A 61 4.38 -16.17 8.93
N LEU A 62 3.83 -14.98 8.74
CA LEU A 62 4.62 -13.76 8.56
C LEU A 62 4.94 -13.07 9.88
N GLN A 63 4.06 -13.15 10.89
CA GLN A 63 4.35 -12.61 12.23
C GLN A 63 5.63 -13.19 12.82
N ARG A 64 5.83 -14.51 12.74
CA ARG A 64 7.04 -15.17 13.26
C ARG A 64 8.31 -14.75 12.51
N ARG A 65 8.20 -14.17 11.32
CA ARG A 65 9.34 -13.65 10.54
C ARG A 65 9.67 -12.20 10.88
N ILE A 66 8.83 -11.50 11.62
CA ILE A 66 9.16 -10.17 12.16
C ILE A 66 10.15 -10.39 13.31
N PRO A 67 11.38 -9.84 13.23
CA PRO A 67 12.37 -10.02 14.29
C PRO A 67 11.87 -9.48 15.63
N ALA A 68 12.16 -10.18 16.73
CA ALA A 68 11.65 -9.86 18.06
C ALA A 68 12.15 -8.50 18.60
N GLU A 69 13.35 -8.11 18.17
CA GLU A 69 13.99 -6.82 18.42
C GLU A 69 13.35 -5.68 17.64
N SER A 70 12.60 -5.97 16.56
CA SER A 70 11.96 -4.92 15.77
C SER A 70 11.00 -4.08 16.59
N ARG A 71 11.15 -2.76 16.46
CA ARG A 71 10.28 -1.75 17.09
C ARG A 71 9.58 -0.87 16.06
N GLN A 72 9.81 -1.10 14.76
CA GLN A 72 9.17 -0.39 13.66
C GLN A 72 8.82 -1.36 12.53
N VAL A 73 7.55 -1.37 12.14
CA VAL A 73 7.05 -2.18 11.03
C VAL A 73 6.35 -1.26 10.03
N VAL A 74 6.82 -1.27 8.79
CA VAL A 74 6.10 -0.74 7.64
C VAL A 74 5.26 -1.88 7.07
N ALA A 75 3.96 -1.89 7.34
CA ALA A 75 3.05 -2.88 6.79
C ALA A 75 2.49 -2.38 5.44
N VAL A 76 2.65 -3.15 4.38
CA VAL A 76 2.08 -2.87 3.05
C VAL A 76 0.97 -3.86 2.78
N TYR A 77 -0.26 -3.38 2.86
CA TYR A 77 -1.45 -4.17 2.62
C TYR A 77 -1.93 -3.96 1.18
N GLY A 78 -1.62 -4.91 0.30
CA GLY A 78 -2.18 -4.95 -1.05
C GLY A 78 -3.65 -5.35 -1.06
N ASP A 79 -4.46 -4.70 -1.88
CA ASP A 79 -5.91 -4.95 -1.91
C ASP A 79 -6.27 -6.36 -2.41
N GLY A 80 -5.42 -6.97 -3.24
CA GLY A 80 -5.60 -8.33 -3.72
C GLY A 80 -4.42 -8.82 -4.56
N LYS A 81 -4.34 -10.14 -4.77
CA LYS A 81 -3.24 -10.84 -5.46
C LYS A 81 -2.87 -10.27 -6.84
N ASN A 82 -3.84 -9.69 -7.55
CA ASN A 82 -3.66 -9.11 -8.89
C ASN A 82 -3.93 -7.59 -8.93
N SER A 83 -4.05 -6.93 -7.78
CA SER A 83 -4.26 -5.48 -7.68
C SER A 83 -2.95 -4.73 -7.58
N ALA A 84 -2.87 -3.57 -8.23
CA ALA A 84 -1.76 -2.64 -8.08
C ALA A 84 -1.94 -1.65 -6.92
N THR A 85 -3.08 -1.69 -6.24
CA THR A 85 -3.43 -0.78 -5.14
C THR A 85 -3.04 -1.39 -3.80
N ALA A 86 -2.42 -0.57 -2.95
CA ALA A 86 -2.05 -0.95 -1.61
C ALA A 86 -2.27 0.21 -0.61
N THR A 87 -2.26 -0.13 0.67
CA THR A 87 -2.15 0.82 1.77
C THR A 87 -0.89 0.54 2.56
N VAL A 88 -0.06 1.55 2.77
CA VAL A 88 1.08 1.46 3.69
C VAL A 88 0.68 1.99 5.05
N VAL A 89 1.08 1.29 6.11
CA VAL A 89 0.86 1.68 7.51
C VAL A 89 2.18 1.56 8.26
N LEU A 90 2.55 2.61 8.99
CA LEU A 90 3.66 2.53 9.95
C LEU A 90 3.12 2.14 11.32
N TYR A 91 3.67 1.07 11.88
CA TYR A 91 3.49 0.66 13.26
C TYR A 91 4.77 0.87 14.04
N THR A 92 4.65 1.44 15.24
CA THR A 92 5.75 1.56 16.21
C THR A 92 5.41 0.77 17.46
N LYS A 93 6.37 0.01 17.97
CA LYS A 93 6.19 -0.74 19.22
C LYS A 93 6.30 0.19 20.42
N ASP A 94 5.31 0.15 21.29
CA ASP A 94 5.26 0.78 22.61
C ASP A 94 5.08 -0.30 23.67
N GLY A 95 6.10 -0.51 24.51
CA GLY A 95 6.23 -1.72 25.31
C GLY A 95 6.20 -2.99 24.44
N SER A 96 5.19 -3.83 24.65
CA SER A 96 4.93 -5.02 23.82
C SER A 96 3.93 -4.78 22.68
N SER A 97 3.24 -3.63 22.67
CA SER A 97 2.10 -3.35 21.80
C SER A 97 2.51 -2.63 20.51
N TRP A 98 1.96 -3.04 19.38
CA TRP A 98 2.09 -2.33 18.11
C TRP A 98 1.05 -1.22 17.99
N VAL A 99 1.53 0.02 17.90
CA VAL A 99 0.69 1.21 17.75
C VAL A 99 0.74 1.69 16.32
N ARG A 100 -0.43 1.87 15.69
CA ARG A 100 -0.54 2.49 14.36
C ARG A 100 -0.17 3.97 14.46
N THR A 101 0.91 4.37 13.81
CA THR A 101 1.37 5.77 13.81
C THR A 101 0.75 6.57 12.67
N ARG A 102 0.84 6.05 11.43
CA ARG A 102 0.36 6.72 10.21
C ARG A 102 0.03 5.72 9.11
N SER A 103 -0.70 6.19 8.10
CA SER A 103 -1.13 5.39 6.95
C SER A 103 -1.27 6.23 5.69
N TRP A 104 -0.98 5.63 4.55
CA TRP A 104 -1.01 6.29 3.24
C TRP A 104 -1.50 5.34 2.14
N PRO A 105 -2.18 5.86 1.12
CA PRO A 105 -2.36 5.13 -0.12
C PRO A 105 -1.00 4.90 -0.79
N ALA A 106 -0.90 3.78 -1.51
CA ALA A 106 0.31 3.36 -2.21
C ALA A 106 -0.04 2.54 -3.45
N HIS A 107 0.94 2.36 -4.34
CA HIS A 107 0.86 1.35 -5.38
C HIS A 107 1.95 0.30 -5.20
N ASN A 108 1.63 -0.94 -5.58
CA ASN A 108 2.57 -2.05 -5.66
C ASN A 108 2.80 -2.46 -7.12
N GLY A 109 3.47 -3.60 -7.35
CA GLY A 109 3.68 -4.15 -8.69
C GLY A 109 2.39 -4.21 -9.48
N LYS A 110 2.40 -3.75 -10.74
CA LYS A 110 1.20 -3.61 -11.57
C LYS A 110 0.44 -4.91 -11.85
N LYS A 111 1.08 -6.08 -11.68
CA LYS A 111 0.42 -7.39 -11.75
C LYS A 111 0.07 -7.96 -10.38
N GLY A 112 0.23 -7.19 -9.31
CA GLY A 112 -0.08 -7.56 -7.94
C GLY A 112 1.10 -8.16 -7.19
N TRP A 113 0.85 -9.27 -6.51
CA TRP A 113 1.71 -9.85 -5.49
C TRP A 113 2.09 -11.29 -5.82
N THR A 114 3.24 -11.75 -5.34
CA THR A 114 3.69 -13.14 -5.51
C THR A 114 4.58 -13.59 -4.36
N THR A 115 4.43 -14.85 -3.94
CA THR A 115 5.37 -15.53 -3.05
C THR A 115 6.61 -16.05 -3.79
N ASP A 116 6.55 -16.10 -5.12
CA ASP A 116 7.59 -16.61 -6.00
C ASP A 116 8.02 -15.54 -7.03
N HIS A 117 8.65 -14.48 -6.51
CA HIS A 117 9.06 -13.35 -7.33
C HIS A 117 10.26 -13.69 -8.23
N HIS A 118 10.20 -13.16 -9.44
CA HIS A 118 11.20 -13.27 -10.48
C HIS A 118 11.40 -11.93 -11.21
N GLU A 119 12.59 -11.71 -11.74
CA GLU A 119 12.91 -10.50 -12.51
C GLU A 119 11.90 -10.27 -13.64
N GLY A 120 11.36 -9.06 -13.73
CA GLY A 120 10.43 -8.66 -14.79
C GLY A 120 9.00 -9.21 -14.69
N ASP A 121 8.67 -9.98 -13.65
CA ASP A 121 7.33 -10.56 -13.45
C ASP A 121 6.22 -9.51 -13.21
N LYS A 122 6.62 -8.27 -12.88
CA LYS A 122 5.76 -7.11 -12.61
C LYS A 122 4.93 -7.25 -11.33
N ARG A 123 5.38 -8.08 -10.38
CA ARG A 123 4.72 -8.37 -9.10
C ARG A 123 5.63 -8.00 -7.94
N SER A 124 5.04 -7.53 -6.85
CA SER A 124 5.75 -7.29 -5.59
C SER A 124 5.94 -8.60 -4.82
N PRO A 125 7.12 -8.85 -4.22
CA PRO A 125 7.33 -10.04 -3.40
C PRO A 125 6.51 -9.98 -2.11
N VAL A 126 5.90 -11.09 -1.73
CA VAL A 126 5.27 -11.28 -0.42
C VAL A 126 6.33 -11.69 0.59
N GLY A 127 6.37 -11.03 1.75
CA GLY A 127 7.27 -11.44 2.83
C GLY A 127 7.53 -10.39 3.90
N VAL A 128 8.52 -10.69 4.73
CA VAL A 128 9.11 -9.77 5.72
C VAL A 128 10.56 -9.54 5.34
N PHE A 129 10.96 -8.28 5.23
CA PHE A 129 12.30 -7.85 4.83
C PHE A 129 12.75 -6.70 5.73
N THR A 130 14.05 -6.60 6.00
CA THR A 130 14.60 -5.45 6.73
C THR A 130 14.65 -4.21 5.83
N LEU A 131 14.75 -3.03 6.47
CA LEU A 131 14.97 -1.74 5.81
C LEU A 131 16.28 -1.15 6.34
N SER A 132 17.40 -1.36 5.66
CA SER A 132 18.72 -0.92 6.16
C SER A 132 19.23 0.37 5.58
N ASP A 133 18.86 0.72 4.34
CA ASP A 133 19.51 1.78 3.59
C ASP A 133 18.49 2.71 2.90
N ALA A 134 18.85 3.97 2.75
CA ALA A 134 18.05 4.98 2.05
C ALA A 134 18.92 5.77 1.06
N GLY A 135 18.26 6.54 0.19
CA GLY A 135 18.97 7.36 -0.77
C GLY A 135 18.06 8.07 -1.76
N GLY A 136 18.65 8.53 -2.86
CA GLY A 136 17.92 9.12 -3.97
C GLY A 136 18.70 10.24 -4.66
N VAL A 137 18.06 10.87 -5.63
CA VAL A 137 18.61 12.03 -6.35
C VAL A 137 18.67 13.26 -5.45
N LEU A 138 17.65 13.44 -4.61
CA LEU A 138 17.52 14.63 -3.79
C LEU A 138 18.40 14.57 -2.56
N GLN A 139 18.67 15.75 -1.99
CA GLN A 139 19.35 15.87 -0.70
C GLN A 139 18.57 15.12 0.39
N ASP A 140 19.34 14.52 1.30
CA ASP A 140 18.84 13.89 2.51
C ASP A 140 17.84 14.82 3.23
N PRO A 141 16.56 14.41 3.40
CA PRO A 141 15.56 15.21 4.08
C PRO A 141 15.68 15.17 5.62
N GLY A 142 16.73 14.56 6.16
CA GLY A 142 16.95 14.29 7.59
C GLY A 142 16.65 12.82 7.93
N ALA A 143 17.13 11.89 7.12
CA ALA A 143 16.85 10.47 7.23
C ALA A 143 17.53 9.87 8.47
N GLY A 144 16.83 8.96 9.15
CA GLY A 144 17.41 8.17 10.25
C GLY A 144 18.26 7.00 9.73
N LEU A 145 17.89 6.40 8.60
CA LEU A 145 18.68 5.38 7.91
C LEU A 145 19.88 6.01 7.18
N PRO A 146 21.00 5.27 6.99
CA PRO A 146 22.09 5.69 6.10
C PRO A 146 21.57 6.15 4.74
N TYR A 147 21.90 7.38 4.35
CA TYR A 147 21.36 8.00 3.14
C TYR A 147 22.44 8.27 2.09
N THR A 148 22.35 7.61 0.93
CA THR A 148 23.22 7.88 -0.22
C THR A 148 22.54 8.81 -1.22
N ARG A 149 23.07 10.02 -1.37
CA ARG A 149 22.66 10.93 -2.46
C ARG A 149 23.51 10.70 -3.70
N SER A 150 22.88 10.42 -4.84
CA SER A 150 23.60 10.30 -6.11
C SER A 150 22.71 10.59 -7.32
N ALA A 151 23.28 11.20 -8.36
CA ALA A 151 22.60 11.34 -9.65
C ALA A 151 22.36 9.98 -10.34
N ALA A 152 23.09 8.93 -9.94
CA ALA A 152 22.92 7.57 -10.46
C ALA A 152 21.56 6.93 -10.12
N PHE A 153 20.80 7.51 -9.19
CA PHE A 153 19.41 7.12 -8.95
C PHE A 153 18.44 7.61 -10.02
N ALA A 154 18.82 8.63 -10.81
CA ALA A 154 17.87 9.32 -11.68
C ALA A 154 17.21 8.37 -12.68
N ALA A 155 15.87 8.39 -12.69
CA ALA A 155 15.11 7.69 -13.72
C ALA A 155 15.53 8.18 -15.12
N PRO A 156 15.69 7.27 -16.10
CA PRO A 156 16.10 7.63 -17.45
C PRO A 156 15.14 8.63 -18.10
N ARG A 157 15.68 9.63 -18.80
CA ARG A 157 14.87 10.69 -19.41
C ARG A 157 14.02 10.24 -20.60
N TRP A 158 14.28 9.04 -21.13
CA TRP A 158 13.44 8.40 -22.14
C TRP A 158 12.18 7.73 -21.55
N TRP A 159 12.06 7.61 -20.22
CA TRP A 159 10.81 7.22 -19.57
C TRP A 159 9.77 8.33 -19.71
N ALA A 160 8.48 7.98 -19.60
CA ALA A 160 7.43 9.00 -19.57
C ALA A 160 7.63 9.95 -18.38
N LYS A 161 7.27 11.23 -18.57
CA LYS A 161 7.50 12.30 -17.59
C LYS A 161 7.04 11.98 -16.16
N PRO A 162 5.90 11.30 -15.92
CA PRO A 162 5.48 10.97 -14.55
C PRO A 162 6.51 10.16 -13.75
N TYR A 163 7.36 9.37 -14.42
CA TYR A 163 8.33 8.49 -13.78
C TYR A 163 9.69 9.17 -13.47
N TRP A 164 9.90 10.41 -13.93
CA TRP A 164 11.21 11.07 -13.82
C TRP A 164 11.66 11.35 -12.38
N HIS A 165 10.73 11.23 -11.43
CA HIS A 165 10.92 11.51 -10.01
C HIS A 165 10.75 10.28 -9.12
N ASP A 166 10.57 9.08 -9.68
CA ASP A 166 10.36 7.84 -8.93
C ASP A 166 11.41 7.66 -7.83
N PHE A 167 12.67 7.96 -8.16
CA PHE A 167 13.83 7.71 -7.30
C PHE A 167 14.44 9.01 -6.72
N ASP A 168 13.65 10.08 -6.64
CA ASP A 168 14.05 11.29 -5.90
C ASP A 168 14.34 10.96 -4.43
N TYR A 169 13.55 10.04 -3.86
CA TYR A 169 13.72 9.42 -2.54
C TYR A 169 13.46 7.93 -2.63
N VAL A 170 14.33 7.11 -2.04
CA VAL A 170 14.21 5.66 -1.96
C VAL A 170 14.53 5.15 -0.54
N ILE A 171 13.84 4.10 -0.11
CA ILE A 171 14.22 3.26 1.02
C ILE A 171 14.36 1.83 0.48
N ALA A 172 15.52 1.22 0.71
CA ALA A 172 15.79 -0.13 0.24
C ALA A 172 14.95 -1.15 1.02
N ILE A 173 14.26 -2.03 0.29
CA ILE A 173 13.73 -3.27 0.83
C ILE A 173 14.79 -4.34 0.64
N ASP A 174 15.18 -5.03 1.71
CA ASP A 174 16.27 -6.01 1.68
C ASP A 174 15.86 -7.35 1.05
N TYR A 175 15.31 -7.27 -0.16
CA TYR A 175 15.00 -8.39 -1.04
C TYR A 175 16.15 -8.59 -2.03
N ASN A 176 16.85 -9.73 -1.93
CA ASN A 176 17.95 -10.12 -2.82
C ASN A 176 18.95 -8.98 -3.11
N ARG A 177 19.47 -8.36 -2.05
CA ARG A 177 20.50 -7.30 -2.10
C ARG A 177 21.51 -7.48 -0.97
N VAL A 178 22.63 -6.79 -1.07
CA VAL A 178 23.59 -6.64 0.03
C VAL A 178 23.10 -5.50 0.94
N LYS A 179 22.96 -5.76 2.24
CA LYS A 179 22.56 -4.74 3.24
C LYS A 179 23.75 -3.85 3.59
N GLY A 180 23.50 -2.58 3.92
CA GLY A 180 24.55 -1.61 4.27
C GLY A 180 25.28 -1.02 3.07
N THR A 181 24.84 -1.32 1.85
CA THR A 181 25.31 -0.69 0.61
C THR A 181 24.27 0.32 0.11
N PRO A 182 24.64 1.25 -0.78
CA PRO A 182 23.65 2.15 -1.39
C PRO A 182 22.44 1.38 -1.98
N PRO A 183 21.22 1.94 -1.95
CA PRO A 183 20.05 1.25 -2.50
C PRO A 183 20.18 0.86 -3.99
N ASN A 184 20.97 1.59 -4.78
CA ASN A 184 21.26 1.31 -6.20
C ASN A 184 22.48 0.39 -6.43
N ASP A 185 23.07 -0.21 -5.40
CA ASP A 185 24.03 -1.29 -5.58
C ASP A 185 23.37 -2.46 -6.36
N PRO A 186 23.96 -2.92 -7.48
CA PRO A 186 23.31 -3.90 -8.35
C PRO A 186 23.50 -5.35 -7.88
N THR A 187 24.26 -5.60 -6.82
CA THR A 187 24.64 -6.95 -6.37
C THR A 187 23.42 -7.72 -5.87
N ARG A 188 23.21 -8.92 -6.45
CA ARG A 188 22.07 -9.81 -6.17
C ARG A 188 22.59 -11.19 -5.74
N PRO A 189 22.73 -11.46 -4.43
CA PRO A 189 23.32 -12.70 -3.93
C PRO A 189 22.59 -13.99 -4.36
N GLU A 190 21.27 -13.92 -4.55
CA GLU A 190 20.44 -15.05 -5.00
C GLU A 190 20.31 -15.10 -6.54
N GLY A 191 21.13 -14.32 -7.25
CA GLY A 191 21.18 -14.29 -8.71
C GLY A 191 20.18 -13.31 -9.34
N ALA A 192 20.43 -12.97 -10.61
CA ALA A 192 19.65 -11.97 -11.33
C ALA A 192 18.21 -12.43 -11.61
N SER A 193 17.97 -13.72 -11.84
CA SER A 193 16.65 -14.28 -12.17
C SER A 193 15.63 -14.13 -11.04
N LYS A 194 16.09 -14.12 -9.79
CA LYS A 194 15.24 -13.91 -8.61
C LYS A 194 14.63 -12.50 -8.54
N GLY A 195 15.20 -11.55 -9.27
CA GLY A 195 14.84 -10.13 -9.18
C GLY A 195 15.56 -9.42 -8.05
N GLY A 196 15.49 -8.11 -8.00
CA GLY A 196 16.13 -7.27 -6.98
C GLY A 196 15.81 -5.80 -7.20
N GLY A 197 16.43 -4.89 -6.44
CA GLY A 197 16.17 -3.45 -6.58
C GLY A 197 14.73 -3.06 -6.20
N ILE A 198 14.18 -3.72 -5.18
CA ILE A 198 12.84 -3.46 -4.66
C ILE A 198 12.94 -2.34 -3.62
N TRP A 199 12.22 -1.24 -3.84
CA TRP A 199 12.30 -0.06 -2.97
C TRP A 199 10.91 0.42 -2.54
N LEU A 200 10.87 1.15 -1.43
CA LEU A 200 9.85 2.19 -1.23
C LEU A 200 10.31 3.44 -1.98
N HIS A 201 9.48 4.01 -2.86
CA HIS A 201 9.88 5.17 -3.65
C HIS A 201 8.73 6.14 -3.92
N MET A 202 9.00 7.21 -4.67
CA MET A 202 8.04 8.26 -4.96
C MET A 202 6.94 7.80 -5.91
N ASP A 203 5.70 8.14 -5.62
CA ASP A 203 4.55 7.75 -6.43
C ASP A 203 4.42 8.53 -7.74
N HIS A 204 4.12 7.79 -8.79
CA HIS A 204 3.87 8.27 -10.16
C HIS A 204 2.42 7.98 -10.63
N GLY A 205 1.54 7.56 -9.71
CA GLY A 205 0.09 7.42 -9.96
C GLY A 205 -0.36 6.12 -10.61
N SER A 206 0.48 5.08 -10.66
CA SER A 206 0.09 3.76 -11.18
C SER A 206 0.96 2.64 -10.60
N GLY A 207 0.60 1.38 -10.89
CA GLY A 207 1.38 0.21 -10.47
C GLY A 207 2.85 0.25 -10.92
N THR A 208 3.73 -0.24 -10.06
CA THR A 208 5.18 -0.26 -10.26
C THR A 208 5.62 -1.50 -11.05
N SER A 209 6.93 -1.67 -11.28
CA SER A 209 7.49 -2.94 -11.75
C SER A 209 7.63 -4.00 -10.66
N ALA A 210 7.68 -3.64 -9.37
CA ALA A 210 7.69 -4.55 -8.21
C ALA A 210 7.82 -3.78 -6.88
N CYS A 211 8.34 -2.55 -6.92
CA CYS A 211 8.44 -1.63 -5.81
C CYS A 211 7.09 -1.26 -5.17
N VAL A 212 7.14 -0.55 -4.04
CA VAL A 212 5.98 0.08 -3.43
C VAL A 212 6.16 1.60 -3.53
N SER A 213 5.21 2.30 -4.12
CA SER A 213 5.31 3.74 -4.35
C SER A 213 4.38 4.52 -3.42
N LEU A 214 4.86 5.67 -2.96
CA LEU A 214 4.27 6.50 -1.91
C LEU A 214 4.38 7.98 -2.25
N SER A 215 3.42 8.78 -1.81
CA SER A 215 3.48 10.24 -1.98
C SER A 215 4.77 10.85 -1.37
N LYS A 216 5.22 11.99 -1.92
CA LYS A 216 6.40 12.73 -1.39
C LYS A 216 6.34 13.00 0.12
N PRO A 217 5.19 13.44 0.69
CA PRO A 217 5.09 13.64 2.14
C PRO A 217 5.24 12.33 2.93
N ALA A 218 4.71 11.22 2.42
CA ALA A 218 4.86 9.91 3.05
C ALA A 218 6.32 9.44 3.05
N MET A 219 7.01 9.54 1.90
CA MET A 219 8.43 9.18 1.80
C MET A 219 9.30 10.02 2.75
N ARG A 220 9.09 11.33 2.81
CA ARG A 220 9.81 12.21 3.76
C ARG A 220 9.53 11.84 5.21
N TYR A 221 8.29 11.49 5.53
CA TYR A 221 7.94 11.08 6.88
C TYR A 221 8.65 9.78 7.27
N LEU A 222 8.59 8.75 6.41
CA LEU A 222 9.27 7.48 6.64
C LEU A 222 10.78 7.66 6.78
N LEU A 223 11.43 8.40 5.87
CA LEU A 223 12.86 8.66 5.93
C LEU A 223 13.29 9.25 7.27
N ARG A 224 12.55 10.24 7.77
CA ARG A 224 12.84 10.90 9.07
C ARG A 224 12.50 10.07 10.30
N THR A 225 11.66 9.05 10.14
CA THR A 225 11.08 8.31 11.28
C THR A 225 11.73 6.95 11.47
N LEU A 226 12.11 6.27 10.38
CA LEU A 226 12.77 4.97 10.47
C LEU A 226 14.17 5.15 11.08
N ASP A 227 14.42 4.41 12.15
CA ASP A 227 15.64 4.50 12.95
C ASP A 227 16.32 3.11 12.93
N PRO A 228 17.58 3.01 12.47
CA PRO A 228 18.27 1.71 12.40
C PRO A 228 18.36 1.01 13.77
N ASN A 229 18.39 1.75 14.88
CA ASN A 229 18.42 1.18 16.24
C ASN A 229 17.06 0.59 16.67
N ARG A 230 16.00 0.89 15.93
CA ARG A 230 14.66 0.32 16.13
C ARG A 230 14.38 -0.85 15.20
N HIS A 231 15.40 -1.31 14.46
CA HIS A 231 15.39 -2.47 13.57
C HIS A 231 14.14 -2.50 12.66
N PRO A 232 14.00 -1.49 11.77
CA PRO A 232 12.81 -1.35 10.96
C PRO A 232 12.72 -2.48 9.93
N VAL A 233 11.52 -3.01 9.78
CA VAL A 233 11.19 -4.02 8.76
C VAL A 233 9.98 -3.59 7.95
N VAL A 234 9.85 -4.15 6.76
CA VAL A 234 8.61 -4.14 5.98
C VAL A 234 7.98 -5.52 6.01
N VAL A 235 6.68 -5.59 6.25
CA VAL A 235 5.85 -6.77 5.98
C VAL A 235 4.90 -6.42 4.85
N MET A 236 4.92 -7.18 3.75
CA MET A 236 4.21 -6.79 2.54
C MET A 236 3.59 -7.99 1.83
N GLY A 237 2.40 -7.80 1.27
CA GLY A 237 1.65 -8.83 0.55
C GLY A 237 0.24 -8.37 0.22
N ASP A 238 -0.49 -9.17 -0.56
CA ASP A 238 -1.95 -8.98 -0.64
C ASP A 238 -2.65 -9.48 0.62
N ARG A 239 -3.91 -9.06 0.82
CA ARG A 239 -4.69 -9.42 2.02
C ARG A 239 -4.76 -10.92 2.31
N ALA A 240 -4.84 -11.78 1.31
CA ALA A 240 -4.95 -13.22 1.54
C ALA A 240 -3.62 -13.78 2.01
N ASP A 241 -2.54 -13.44 1.32
CA ASP A 241 -1.18 -13.87 1.66
C ASP A 241 -0.69 -13.31 3.01
N LEU A 242 -1.11 -12.10 3.37
CA LEU A 242 -0.81 -11.50 4.66
C LEU A 242 -1.50 -12.21 5.82
N LYS A 243 -2.75 -12.69 5.62
CA LYS A 243 -3.56 -13.31 6.67
C LYS A 243 -3.30 -14.81 6.86
N ALA A 244 -2.77 -15.48 5.85
CA ALA A 244 -2.41 -16.90 5.87
C ALA A 244 -1.26 -17.20 6.85
#